data_AF-A0A7S3THP1-F1
#
_entry.id   AF-A0A7S3THP1-F1
#
_cell.length_a   1.000
_cell.length_b   1.000
_cell.length_c   1.000
_cell.angle_alpha   90.00
_cell.angle_beta   90.00
_cell.angle_gamma   90.00
#
_symmetry.space_group_name_H-M   'P 1'
#
loop_
_entity.id
_entity.type
_entity.pdbx_description
1 polymer ?
#
loop_
_entity_poly.entity_id
_entity_poly.type
_entity_poly.pdbx_seq_one_letter_code
_entity_poly.pdbx_strand_id
1 'polypeptide(L)'
;HFAATPGLSKCERCSAGSYQNASGAAECLRCKPGSLCPRGASLELPAACEPGTYANATDDGGLPDCFDCPAGSSCGGGAAPPAECSPGFVAATPGLAKCERCEPGTTSGAGSASCSECAAGTYTANTGQGECTRCPHPLSSGSGDITCSFCKEGFYLQDASALPDDIFRFPTDYCKPCPPNANCATSNTTLETLGIPREYWRASLLTTEIHECDASDHCSGSGGSTETSRRRLAASGGAGPGCDLGHTGPLCEWCVSDEQYFSRAERGCADCPTAGRFGILAGVVVALAVTGLLLYRALARAEAWDRFRARLDIVESQVGFQPKFKIVVSFYQVVATLGPVYGVRLHE
;
A
#
# COMPACT_ATOMS: atom_id res chain seq x y z
N HIS A 1 -30.60 -46.97 54.62
CA HIS A 1 -31.87 -47.08 55.39
C HIS A 1 -31.72 -46.30 56.68
N PHE A 2 -32.80 -45.72 57.22
CA PHE A 2 -32.78 -44.91 58.45
C PHE A 2 -33.99 -45.27 59.35
N ALA A 3 -33.96 -44.85 60.61
CA ALA A 3 -35.07 -45.02 61.55
C ALA A 3 -35.28 -43.74 62.37
N ALA A 4 -36.30 -42.95 62.01
CA ALA A 4 -36.58 -41.66 62.68
C ALA A 4 -36.88 -41.77 64.18
N THR A 5 -37.33 -42.94 64.64
CA THR A 5 -37.61 -43.22 66.05
C THR A 5 -36.84 -44.46 66.54
N PRO A 6 -36.23 -44.41 67.75
CA PRO A 6 -35.59 -45.57 68.36
C PRO A 6 -36.59 -46.72 68.59
N GLY A 7 -36.22 -47.95 68.23
CA GLY A 7 -37.04 -49.15 68.47
C GLY A 7 -37.93 -49.61 67.31
N LEU A 8 -37.86 -48.97 66.14
CA LEU A 8 -38.49 -49.46 64.91
C LEU A 8 -37.92 -50.83 64.49
N SER A 9 -38.80 -51.83 64.31
CA SER A 9 -38.42 -53.17 63.82
C SER A 9 -38.08 -53.21 62.33
N LYS A 10 -38.31 -52.12 61.58
CA LYS A 10 -38.07 -52.02 60.15
C LYS A 10 -37.53 -50.64 59.81
N CYS A 11 -36.36 -50.60 59.15
CA CYS A 11 -35.75 -49.34 58.72
C CYS A 11 -36.33 -48.88 57.37
N GLU A 12 -36.57 -47.58 57.23
CA GLU A 12 -37.09 -46.99 56.00
C GLU A 12 -35.95 -46.69 55.01
N ARG A 13 -36.23 -46.74 53.71
CA ARG A 13 -35.25 -46.34 52.67
C ARG A 13 -35.20 -44.82 52.60
N CYS A 14 -34.00 -44.27 52.45
CA CYS A 14 -33.86 -42.87 52.10
C CYS A 14 -34.62 -42.59 50.80
N SER A 15 -35.32 -41.46 50.73
CA SER A 15 -35.83 -40.92 49.48
C SER A 15 -34.68 -40.66 48.51
N ALA A 16 -35.00 -40.51 47.23
CA ALA A 16 -33.98 -40.12 46.27
C ALA A 16 -33.43 -38.72 46.62
N GLY A 17 -32.17 -38.45 46.26
CA GLY A 17 -31.45 -37.23 46.65
C GLY A 17 -30.86 -37.29 48.07
N SER A 18 -30.97 -38.43 48.76
CA SER A 18 -30.36 -38.65 50.06
C SER A 18 -29.85 -40.09 50.21
N TYR A 19 -28.80 -40.26 51.01
CA TYR A 19 -28.16 -41.56 51.27
C TYR A 19 -27.95 -41.78 52.77
N GLN A 20 -27.63 -43.02 53.14
CA GLN A 20 -27.22 -43.31 54.52
C GLN A 20 -26.18 -44.43 54.55
N ASN A 21 -24.98 -44.11 55.02
CA ASN A 21 -23.82 -45.01 55.10
C ASN A 21 -23.63 -45.64 56.50
N ALA A 22 -24.29 -45.10 57.53
CA ALA A 22 -24.19 -45.57 58.90
C ALA A 22 -25.42 -46.39 59.32
N SER A 23 -25.17 -47.51 60.01
CA SER A 23 -26.23 -48.31 60.64
C SER A 23 -26.79 -47.60 61.87
N GLY A 24 -28.12 -47.62 62.05
CA GLY A 24 -28.79 -47.02 63.20
C GLY A 24 -28.98 -45.50 63.12
N ALA A 25 -28.75 -44.89 61.96
CA ALA A 25 -28.95 -43.46 61.77
C ALA A 25 -30.44 -43.06 61.82
N ALA A 26 -30.70 -41.90 62.43
CA ALA A 26 -32.04 -41.36 62.61
C ALA A 26 -32.56 -40.54 61.43
N GLU A 27 -31.69 -40.14 60.51
CA GLU A 27 -32.01 -39.31 59.34
C GLU A 27 -31.15 -39.72 58.14
N CYS A 28 -31.54 -39.30 56.94
CA CYS A 28 -30.74 -39.48 55.73
C CYS A 28 -29.92 -38.23 55.43
N LEU A 29 -28.70 -38.43 54.92
CA LEU A 29 -27.80 -37.36 54.51
C LEU A 29 -28.18 -36.91 53.09
N ARG A 30 -28.29 -35.60 52.86
CA ARG A 30 -28.46 -35.06 51.50
C ARG A 30 -27.20 -35.29 50.68
N CYS A 31 -27.40 -35.54 49.39
CA CYS A 31 -26.29 -35.71 48.48
C CYS A 31 -25.68 -34.37 48.09
N LYS A 32 -24.36 -34.35 47.96
CA LYS A 32 -23.62 -33.16 47.53
C LYS A 32 -23.90 -32.88 46.05
N PRO A 33 -23.82 -31.60 45.63
CA PRO A 33 -23.70 -31.22 44.22
C PRO A 33 -22.74 -32.13 43.45
N GLY A 34 -23.14 -32.58 42.26
CA GLY A 34 -22.30 -33.46 41.45
C GLY A 34 -22.33 -34.94 41.85
N SER A 35 -23.20 -35.35 42.78
CA SER A 35 -23.38 -36.75 43.15
C SER A 35 -24.77 -37.27 42.79
N LEU A 36 -24.89 -38.55 42.48
CA LEU A 36 -26.13 -39.26 42.18
C LEU A 36 -26.54 -40.12 43.39
N CYS A 37 -27.81 -40.04 43.79
CA CYS A 37 -28.33 -40.79 44.92
C CYS A 37 -29.71 -41.39 44.64
N PRO A 38 -29.76 -42.62 44.11
CA PRO A 38 -31.02 -43.31 43.88
C PRO A 38 -31.69 -43.65 45.20
N ARG A 39 -33.01 -43.87 45.16
CA ARG A 39 -33.80 -44.22 46.35
C ARG A 39 -33.20 -45.43 47.08
N GLY A 40 -32.85 -45.24 48.35
CA GLY A 40 -32.23 -46.26 49.20
C GLY A 40 -30.71 -46.37 49.08
N ALA A 41 -30.04 -45.39 48.47
CA ALA A 41 -28.58 -45.34 48.38
C ALA A 41 -27.90 -45.45 49.76
N SER A 42 -26.83 -46.24 49.82
CA SER A 42 -25.94 -46.35 50.98
C SER A 42 -24.67 -45.51 50.85
N LEU A 43 -24.42 -44.94 49.67
CA LEU A 43 -23.25 -44.12 49.32
C LEU A 43 -23.64 -43.14 48.21
N GLU A 44 -22.95 -42.00 48.15
CA GLU A 44 -22.99 -41.07 47.02
C GLU A 44 -22.27 -41.66 45.80
N LEU A 45 -22.96 -41.74 44.66
CA LEU A 45 -22.36 -42.13 43.39
C LEU A 45 -21.90 -40.88 42.63
N PRO A 46 -20.88 -40.94 41.77
CA PRO A 46 -20.52 -39.80 40.93
C PRO A 46 -21.65 -39.48 39.93
N ALA A 47 -21.90 -38.18 39.68
CA ALA A 47 -22.81 -37.76 38.62
C ALA A 47 -22.35 -38.28 37.26
N ALA A 48 -23.30 -38.80 36.48
CA ALA A 48 -23.11 -39.19 35.10
C ALA A 48 -23.69 -38.10 34.18
N CYS A 49 -22.95 -37.00 34.04
CA CYS A 49 -23.26 -35.98 33.03
C CYS A 49 -22.35 -36.18 31.82
N GLU A 50 -22.93 -36.11 30.62
CA GLU A 50 -22.19 -36.24 29.37
C GLU A 50 -21.16 -35.10 29.22
N PRO A 51 -20.05 -35.33 28.50
CA PRO A 51 -19.10 -34.27 28.17
C PRO A 51 -19.80 -33.09 27.50
N GLY A 52 -19.43 -31.87 27.91
CA GLY A 52 -20.14 -30.65 27.53
C GLY A 52 -21.15 -30.17 28.57
N THR A 53 -21.44 -30.98 29.58
CA THR A 53 -22.29 -30.60 30.70
C THR A 53 -21.58 -30.81 32.05
N TYR A 54 -22.08 -30.18 33.10
CA TYR A 54 -21.59 -30.35 34.47
C TYR A 54 -22.75 -30.44 35.46
N ALA A 55 -22.57 -31.29 36.48
CA ALA A 55 -23.55 -31.43 37.55
C ALA A 55 -23.27 -30.43 38.68
N ASN A 56 -24.20 -29.50 38.89
CA ASN A 56 -24.14 -28.52 39.98
C ASN A 56 -25.23 -28.73 41.05
N ALA A 57 -26.24 -29.55 40.76
CA ALA A 57 -27.31 -29.86 41.68
C ALA A 57 -27.79 -31.30 41.49
N THR A 58 -28.59 -31.78 42.44
CA THR A 58 -29.40 -32.98 42.28
C THR A 58 -30.85 -32.57 42.25
N ASP A 59 -31.63 -33.13 41.32
CA ASP A 59 -33.07 -32.94 41.30
C ASP A 59 -33.77 -33.64 42.49
N ASP A 60 -35.07 -33.41 42.64
CA ASP A 60 -35.88 -34.06 43.70
C ASP A 60 -35.96 -35.59 43.53
N GLY A 61 -35.61 -36.10 42.35
CA GLY A 61 -35.51 -37.51 42.00
C GLY A 61 -34.15 -38.14 42.29
N GLY A 62 -33.20 -37.37 42.85
CA GLY A 62 -31.85 -37.83 43.17
C GLY A 62 -30.94 -38.03 41.97
N LEU A 63 -31.35 -37.59 40.78
CA LEU A 63 -30.55 -37.55 39.55
C LEU A 63 -29.71 -36.27 39.52
N PRO A 64 -28.50 -36.30 38.91
CA PRO A 64 -27.72 -35.08 38.71
C PRO A 64 -28.44 -34.18 37.70
N ASP A 65 -28.60 -32.91 38.05
CA ASP A 65 -29.06 -31.88 37.13
C ASP A 65 -27.85 -31.40 36.31
N CYS A 66 -27.84 -31.76 35.02
CA CYS A 66 -26.73 -31.50 34.11
C CYS A 66 -26.95 -30.17 33.41
N PHE A 67 -26.11 -29.19 33.72
CA PHE A 67 -26.14 -27.88 33.09
C PHE A 67 -25.16 -27.82 31.92
N ASP A 68 -25.54 -27.14 30.85
CA ASP A 68 -24.62 -26.86 29.74
C ASP A 68 -23.41 -26.09 30.25
N CYS A 69 -22.23 -26.47 29.76
CA CYS A 69 -21.02 -25.72 30.05
C CYS A 69 -21.17 -24.28 29.56
N PRO A 70 -20.87 -23.25 30.36
CA PRO A 70 -20.95 -21.87 29.91
C PRO A 70 -19.92 -21.59 28.81
N ALA A 71 -20.25 -20.66 27.91
CA ALA A 71 -19.30 -20.15 26.93
C ALA A 71 -18.02 -19.61 27.62
N GLY A 72 -16.88 -19.76 26.97
CA GLY A 72 -15.56 -19.49 27.55
C GLY A 72 -14.99 -20.60 28.45
N SER A 73 -15.75 -21.67 28.72
CA SER A 73 -15.31 -22.81 29.52
C SER A 73 -15.56 -24.14 28.81
N SER A 74 -14.87 -25.19 29.28
CA SER A 74 -15.10 -26.58 28.85
C SER A 74 -15.38 -27.50 30.04
N CYS A 75 -16.21 -28.51 29.78
CA CYS A 75 -16.69 -29.43 30.81
C CYS A 75 -16.45 -30.87 30.37
N GLY A 76 -15.62 -31.62 31.09
CA GLY A 76 -15.33 -33.02 30.80
C GLY A 76 -16.48 -34.00 31.09
N GLY A 77 -17.59 -33.52 31.67
CA GLY A 77 -18.69 -34.34 32.16
C GLY A 77 -18.61 -34.60 33.67
N GLY A 78 -19.69 -35.16 34.20
CA GLY A 78 -19.84 -35.51 35.62
C GLY A 78 -19.88 -34.31 36.57
N ALA A 79 -19.18 -34.42 37.70
CA ALA A 79 -19.20 -33.46 38.81
C ALA A 79 -18.16 -32.34 38.71
N ALA A 80 -17.30 -32.37 37.69
CA ALA A 80 -16.22 -31.40 37.57
C ALA A 80 -16.81 -30.02 37.21
N PRO A 81 -16.42 -28.94 37.92
CA PRO A 81 -16.87 -27.60 37.56
C PRO A 81 -16.32 -27.20 36.18
N PRO A 82 -16.96 -26.24 35.48
CA PRO A 82 -16.46 -25.70 34.23
C PRO A 82 -15.02 -25.21 34.36
N ALA A 83 -14.15 -25.64 33.45
CA ALA A 83 -12.77 -25.19 33.38
C ALA A 83 -12.65 -24.11 32.30
N GLU A 84 -12.18 -22.92 32.66
CA GLU A 84 -11.92 -21.84 31.71
C GLU A 84 -10.95 -22.30 30.61
N CYS A 85 -11.22 -21.86 29.39
CA CYS A 85 -10.31 -22.10 28.29
C CYS A 85 -8.98 -21.39 28.52
N SER A 86 -7.87 -22.11 28.32
CA SER A 86 -6.54 -21.52 28.37
C SER A 86 -6.35 -20.51 27.23
N PRO A 87 -5.44 -19.54 27.37
CA PRO A 87 -5.12 -18.61 26.29
C PRO A 87 -4.83 -19.34 24.96
N GLY A 88 -5.39 -18.83 23.87
CA GLY A 88 -5.31 -19.45 22.54
C GLY A 88 -6.40 -20.49 22.28
N PHE A 89 -7.26 -20.75 23.27
CA PHE A 89 -8.41 -21.62 23.16
C PHE A 89 -9.68 -20.85 23.49
N VAL A 90 -10.80 -21.29 22.91
CA VAL A 90 -12.10 -20.65 23.06
C VAL A 90 -13.20 -21.68 23.24
N ALA A 91 -14.30 -21.24 23.83
CA ALA A 91 -15.56 -21.97 23.78
C ALA A 91 -16.66 -21.01 23.33
N ALA A 92 -16.92 -21.00 22.02
CA ALA A 92 -17.81 -20.02 21.39
C ALA A 92 -19.28 -20.25 21.72
N THR A 93 -19.66 -21.51 21.96
CA THR A 93 -21.02 -21.88 22.34
C THR A 93 -21.03 -22.52 23.72
N PRO A 94 -22.16 -22.48 24.43
CA PRO A 94 -22.36 -23.37 25.56
C PRO A 94 -22.28 -24.85 25.15
N GLY A 95 -22.06 -25.73 26.11
CA GLY A 95 -22.11 -27.18 25.89
C GLY A 95 -20.80 -27.81 25.39
N LEU A 96 -19.69 -27.07 25.40
CA LEU A 96 -18.41 -27.56 24.86
C LEU A 96 -17.69 -28.50 25.84
N ALA A 97 -17.39 -29.72 25.37
CA ALA A 97 -16.66 -30.72 26.15
C ALA A 97 -15.17 -30.39 26.29
N LYS A 98 -14.62 -29.72 25.28
CA LYS A 98 -13.21 -29.29 25.20
C LYS A 98 -13.17 -27.94 24.49
N CYS A 99 -12.27 -27.07 24.91
CA CYS A 99 -12.06 -25.80 24.21
C CYS A 99 -11.46 -26.03 22.82
N GLU A 100 -11.87 -25.21 21.87
CA GLU A 100 -11.38 -25.20 20.50
C GLU A 100 -10.16 -24.29 20.40
N ARG A 101 -9.23 -24.62 19.50
CA ARG A 101 -8.01 -23.80 19.29
C ARG A 101 -8.32 -22.64 18.37
N CYS A 102 -7.74 -21.49 18.67
CA CYS A 102 -7.69 -20.38 17.72
C CYS A 102 -6.80 -20.76 16.52
N GLU A 103 -7.26 -20.42 15.33
CA GLU A 103 -6.53 -20.60 14.08
C GLU A 103 -5.34 -19.63 13.99
N PRO A 104 -4.31 -19.92 13.16
CA PRO A 104 -3.20 -18.99 12.93
C PRO A 104 -3.71 -17.60 12.54
N GLY A 105 -2.97 -16.56 12.94
CA GLY A 105 -3.40 -15.16 12.80
C GLY A 105 -4.36 -14.68 13.90
N THR A 106 -4.86 -15.58 14.76
CA THR A 106 -5.79 -15.22 15.84
C THR A 106 -5.33 -15.76 17.20
N THR A 107 -5.71 -15.07 18.27
CA THR A 107 -5.40 -15.42 19.66
C THR A 107 -6.61 -15.18 20.55
N SER A 108 -6.60 -15.74 21.75
CA SER A 108 -7.63 -15.48 22.76
C SER A 108 -7.01 -15.38 24.14
N GLY A 109 -7.61 -14.54 25.00
CA GLY A 109 -7.33 -14.56 26.42
C GLY A 109 -7.97 -15.76 27.11
N ALA A 110 -7.61 -15.98 28.38
CA ALA A 110 -8.25 -17.00 29.21
C ALA A 110 -9.76 -16.75 29.32
N GLY A 111 -10.56 -17.81 29.25
CA GLY A 111 -12.03 -17.71 29.38
C GLY A 111 -12.74 -17.05 28.20
N SER A 112 -12.06 -16.82 27.07
CA SER A 112 -12.68 -16.15 25.93
C SER A 112 -13.67 -17.05 25.19
N ALA A 113 -14.79 -16.46 24.74
CA ALA A 113 -15.73 -17.11 23.84
C ALA A 113 -15.35 -16.93 22.36
N SER A 114 -14.40 -16.05 22.03
CA SER A 114 -14.01 -15.81 20.64
C SER A 114 -12.51 -15.56 20.48
N CYS A 115 -12.00 -15.88 19.28
CA CYS A 115 -10.65 -15.57 18.86
C CYS A 115 -10.62 -14.16 18.26
N SER A 116 -9.61 -13.38 18.61
CA SER A 116 -9.35 -12.04 18.06
C SER A 116 -8.14 -12.08 17.14
N GLU A 117 -8.21 -11.38 16.02
CA GLU A 117 -7.08 -11.23 15.10
C GLU A 117 -5.89 -10.52 15.76
N CYS A 118 -4.68 -10.92 15.38
CA CYS A 118 -3.48 -10.20 15.75
C CYS A 118 -3.48 -8.79 15.13
N ALA A 119 -3.10 -7.79 15.92
CA ALA A 119 -2.97 -6.43 15.44
C ALA A 119 -1.79 -6.29 14.46
N ALA A 120 -1.84 -5.30 13.57
CA ALA A 120 -0.76 -5.01 12.63
C ALA A 120 0.60 -4.86 13.36
N GLY A 121 1.65 -5.41 12.75
CA GLY A 121 3.00 -5.51 13.33
C GLY A 121 3.18 -6.67 14.31
N THR A 122 2.14 -7.50 14.50
CA THR A 122 2.21 -8.76 15.25
C THR A 122 1.62 -9.92 14.44
N TYR A 123 2.03 -11.14 14.74
CA TYR A 123 1.63 -12.33 14.02
C TYR A 123 1.57 -13.57 14.92
N THR A 124 0.89 -14.61 14.47
CA THR A 124 0.98 -15.95 15.06
C THR A 124 0.88 -17.01 13.96
N ALA A 125 1.91 -17.83 13.83
CA ALA A 125 1.98 -18.86 12.78
C ALA A 125 1.31 -20.18 13.18
N ASN A 126 1.11 -20.41 14.49
CA ASN A 126 0.63 -21.69 15.00
C ASN A 126 -0.76 -21.56 15.62
N THR A 127 -1.55 -22.63 15.48
CA THR A 127 -2.83 -22.77 16.18
C THR A 127 -2.64 -22.78 17.69
N GLY A 128 -3.59 -22.20 18.43
CA GLY A 128 -3.61 -22.27 19.88
C GLY A 128 -2.58 -21.38 20.58
N GLN A 129 -2.03 -20.36 19.92
CA GLN A 129 -1.21 -19.36 20.61
C GLN A 129 -2.08 -18.42 21.45
N GLY A 130 -1.69 -18.20 22.70
CA GLY A 130 -2.37 -17.27 23.60
C GLY A 130 -2.05 -15.79 23.37
N GLU A 131 -0.96 -15.50 22.68
CA GLU A 131 -0.48 -14.13 22.47
C GLU A 131 0.15 -13.97 21.08
N CYS A 132 0.02 -12.78 20.50
CA CYS A 132 0.62 -12.45 19.21
C CYS A 132 2.11 -12.08 19.40
N THR A 133 2.96 -12.64 18.55
CA THR A 133 4.40 -12.35 18.55
C THR A 133 4.68 -11.08 17.74
N ARG A 134 5.57 -10.21 18.22
CA ARG A 134 5.97 -9.00 17.48
C ARG A 134 6.87 -9.33 16.30
N CYS A 135 6.69 -8.64 15.19
CA CYS A 135 7.55 -8.80 14.03
C CYS A 135 9.01 -8.39 14.32
N PRO A 136 10.01 -9.16 13.84
CA PRO A 136 11.41 -8.76 13.93
C PRO A 136 11.68 -7.54 13.05
N HIS A 137 12.52 -6.63 13.52
CA HIS A 137 12.90 -5.45 12.73
C HIS A 137 13.80 -5.85 11.54
N PRO A 138 13.63 -5.27 10.33
CA PRO A 138 12.72 -4.19 9.90
C PRO A 138 11.37 -4.63 9.30
N LEU A 139 10.81 -5.77 9.71
CA LEU A 139 9.54 -6.27 9.18
C LEU A 139 8.32 -5.75 9.96
N SER A 140 7.16 -5.90 9.33
CA SER A 140 5.83 -5.67 9.84
C SER A 140 4.84 -6.67 9.21
N SER A 141 3.61 -6.66 9.71
CA SER A 141 2.50 -7.53 9.27
C SER A 141 1.19 -6.75 9.26
N GLY A 142 0.23 -7.19 8.46
CA GLY A 142 -1.17 -6.77 8.53
C GLY A 142 -1.91 -7.37 9.71
N SER A 143 -3.18 -6.99 9.88
CA SER A 143 -4.06 -7.61 10.89
C SER A 143 -4.41 -9.04 10.47
N GLY A 144 -4.31 -9.99 11.41
CA GLY A 144 -4.63 -11.40 11.16
C GLY A 144 -3.56 -12.17 10.38
N ASP A 145 -2.40 -11.58 10.09
CA ASP A 145 -1.34 -12.25 9.36
C ASP A 145 -0.66 -13.35 10.19
N ILE A 146 -0.26 -14.41 9.50
CA ILE A 146 0.41 -15.58 10.08
C ILE A 146 1.94 -15.50 10.02
N THR A 147 2.47 -14.48 9.34
CA THR A 147 3.91 -14.22 9.14
C THR A 147 4.15 -12.73 8.96
N CYS A 148 5.40 -12.28 9.10
CA CYS A 148 5.78 -10.91 8.79
C CYS A 148 6.44 -10.88 7.41
N SER A 149 5.74 -10.33 6.43
CA SER A 149 6.20 -10.31 5.03
C SER A 149 6.29 -8.91 4.43
N PHE A 150 6.04 -7.86 5.22
CA PHE A 150 6.08 -6.49 4.75
C PHE A 150 7.18 -5.72 5.46
N CYS A 151 7.73 -4.69 4.81
CA CYS A 151 8.66 -3.80 5.46
C CYS A 151 7.91 -2.80 6.36
N LYS A 152 8.49 -2.53 7.53
CA LYS A 152 8.02 -1.53 8.48
C LYS A 152 8.14 -0.10 7.89
N GLU A 153 7.43 0.87 8.47
CA GLU A 153 7.60 2.28 8.10
C GLU A 153 9.08 2.72 8.15
N GLY A 154 9.48 3.56 7.20
CA GLY A 154 10.87 3.94 6.97
C GLY A 154 11.70 2.93 6.18
N PHE A 155 11.12 1.80 5.76
CA PHE A 155 11.75 0.82 4.88
C PHE A 155 10.84 0.53 3.67
N TYR A 156 11.42 0.05 2.58
CA TYR A 156 10.69 -0.41 1.40
C TYR A 156 11.16 -1.80 0.96
N LEU A 157 10.25 -2.55 0.36
CA LEU A 157 10.53 -3.85 -0.23
C LEU A 157 11.14 -3.67 -1.63
N GLN A 158 12.40 -4.07 -1.80
CA GLN A 158 13.13 -3.89 -3.06
C GLN A 158 12.61 -4.78 -4.18
N ASP A 159 12.24 -6.03 -3.85
CA ASP A 159 11.68 -7.00 -4.80
C ASP A 159 10.28 -7.42 -4.33
N ALA A 160 9.25 -6.91 -4.99
CA ALA A 160 7.87 -7.25 -4.69
C ALA A 160 7.50 -8.70 -5.07
N SER A 161 8.36 -9.40 -5.82
CA SER A 161 8.16 -10.79 -6.22
C SER A 161 8.77 -11.79 -5.23
N ALA A 162 9.45 -11.31 -4.19
CA ALA A 162 10.06 -12.15 -3.17
C ALA A 162 9.00 -12.97 -2.40
N LEU A 163 9.34 -14.22 -2.07
CA LEU A 163 8.45 -15.08 -1.30
C LEU A 163 8.36 -14.59 0.16
N PRO A 164 7.18 -14.65 0.80
CA PRO A 164 7.00 -14.25 2.20
C PRO A 164 7.99 -14.88 3.18
N ASP A 165 8.32 -16.17 2.99
CA ASP A 165 9.24 -16.91 3.86
C ASP A 165 10.70 -16.41 3.73
N ASP A 166 11.12 -16.03 2.52
CA ASP A 166 12.46 -15.48 2.29
C ASP A 166 12.59 -14.09 2.89
N ILE A 167 11.55 -13.26 2.76
CA ILE A 167 11.46 -11.94 3.40
C ILE A 167 11.56 -12.10 4.93
N PHE A 168 10.84 -13.07 5.50
CA PHE A 168 10.86 -13.33 6.94
C PHE A 168 12.24 -13.82 7.43
N ARG A 169 12.91 -14.68 6.65
CA ARG A 169 14.19 -15.29 7.02
C ARG A 169 15.39 -14.35 6.81
N PHE A 170 15.34 -13.50 5.80
CA PHE A 170 16.42 -12.59 5.42
C PHE A 170 15.93 -11.13 5.29
N PRO A 171 15.41 -10.53 6.36
CA PRO A 171 14.68 -9.26 6.27
C PRO A 171 15.53 -8.09 5.77
N THR A 172 16.83 -8.06 6.09
CA THR A 172 17.76 -7.00 5.65
C THR A 172 18.11 -7.07 4.17
N ASP A 173 17.92 -8.23 3.53
CA ASP A 173 18.22 -8.42 2.11
C ASP A 173 17.10 -7.83 1.25
N TYR A 174 15.85 -7.96 1.71
CA TYR A 174 14.65 -7.52 1.00
C TYR A 174 14.14 -6.13 1.42
N CYS A 175 14.19 -5.80 2.71
CA CYS A 175 13.78 -4.50 3.23
C CYS A 175 14.96 -3.54 3.31
N LYS A 176 14.96 -2.53 2.46
CA LYS A 176 16.00 -1.49 2.43
C LYS A 176 15.49 -0.20 3.09
N PRO A 177 16.38 0.59 3.72
CA PRO A 177 16.02 1.89 4.27
C PRO A 177 15.40 2.78 3.20
N CYS A 178 14.44 3.63 3.61
CA CYS A 178 13.79 4.56 2.69
C CYS A 178 14.85 5.43 1.97
N PRO A 179 14.81 5.52 0.63
CA PRO A 179 15.73 6.37 -0.12
C PRO A 179 15.60 7.84 0.30
N PRO A 180 16.68 8.64 0.17
CA PRO A 180 16.58 10.07 0.39
C PRO A 180 15.56 10.67 -0.58
N ASN A 181 14.81 11.66 -0.11
CA ASN A 181 13.76 12.33 -0.88
C ASN A 181 12.61 11.41 -1.32
N ALA A 182 12.38 10.29 -0.61
CA ALA A 182 11.20 9.44 -0.75
C ALA A 182 10.33 9.47 0.52
N ASN A 183 9.09 9.00 0.39
CA ASN A 183 8.13 8.85 1.48
C ASN A 183 7.75 7.37 1.67
N CYS A 184 8.21 6.79 2.78
CA CYS A 184 7.88 5.44 3.23
C CYS A 184 7.12 5.45 4.57
N ALA A 185 6.14 6.35 4.73
CA ALA A 185 5.43 6.53 6.00
C ALA A 185 4.43 5.39 6.33
N THR A 186 4.03 4.58 5.35
CA THR A 186 3.16 3.41 5.55
C THR A 186 3.99 2.14 5.58
N SER A 187 3.55 1.19 6.40
CA SER A 187 4.02 -0.20 6.30
C SER A 187 3.61 -0.78 4.95
N ASN A 188 4.40 -1.75 4.46
CA ASN A 188 4.20 -2.36 3.13
C ASN A 188 4.46 -1.44 1.93
N THR A 189 5.40 -0.50 2.07
CA THR A 189 5.92 0.24 0.92
C THR A 189 6.81 -0.67 0.08
N THR A 190 6.61 -0.73 -1.22
CA THR A 190 7.46 -1.44 -2.19
C THR A 190 8.17 -0.42 -3.08
N LEU A 191 9.14 -0.86 -3.87
CA LEU A 191 9.78 0.01 -4.85
C LEU A 191 8.76 0.62 -5.81
N GLU A 192 7.74 -0.15 -6.21
CA GLU A 192 6.67 0.33 -7.08
C GLU A 192 5.75 1.33 -6.39
N THR A 193 5.41 1.10 -5.12
CA THR A 193 4.51 1.97 -4.36
C THR A 193 5.19 3.12 -3.64
N LEU A 194 6.52 3.23 -3.76
CA LEU A 194 7.35 4.28 -3.14
C LEU A 194 6.81 5.68 -3.45
N GLY A 195 6.43 6.42 -2.41
CA GLY A 195 5.89 7.78 -2.54
C GLY A 195 7.00 8.78 -2.84
N ILE A 196 6.78 9.66 -3.82
CA ILE A 196 7.70 10.73 -4.19
C ILE A 196 7.07 12.08 -3.80
N PRO A 197 7.73 12.87 -2.93
CA PRO A 197 7.27 14.20 -2.54
C PRO A 197 7.24 15.17 -3.75
N ARG A 198 6.54 16.30 -3.60
CA ARG A 198 6.62 17.42 -4.55
C ARG A 198 8.07 17.85 -4.72
N GLU A 199 8.41 18.43 -5.87
CA GLU A 199 9.78 18.85 -6.22
C GLU A 199 10.74 17.72 -6.62
N TYR A 200 10.28 16.47 -6.61
CA TYR A 200 11.11 15.31 -6.94
C TYR A 200 10.43 14.41 -7.97
N TRP A 201 11.25 13.70 -8.74
CA TRP A 201 10.78 12.73 -9.72
C TRP A 201 11.72 11.52 -9.81
N ARG A 202 11.21 10.43 -10.40
CA ARG A 202 12.00 9.23 -10.74
C ARG A 202 11.62 8.73 -12.12
N ALA A 203 12.59 8.19 -12.85
CA ALA A 203 12.38 7.72 -14.21
C ALA A 203 11.55 6.44 -14.31
N SER A 204 11.56 5.60 -13.27
CA SER A 204 10.88 4.31 -13.24
C SER A 204 10.40 3.95 -11.83
N LEU A 205 9.36 3.11 -11.76
CA LEU A 205 8.87 2.52 -10.50
C LEU A 205 9.83 1.45 -9.94
N LEU A 206 10.85 1.07 -10.70
CA LEU A 206 11.84 0.05 -10.34
C LEU A 206 13.21 0.65 -9.98
N THR A 207 13.31 1.97 -9.83
CA THR A 207 14.54 2.64 -9.40
C THR A 207 14.32 3.45 -8.13
N THR A 208 15.37 3.51 -7.31
CA THR A 208 15.49 4.39 -6.14
C THR A 208 16.19 5.69 -6.45
N GLU A 209 16.63 5.90 -7.70
CA GLU A 209 17.21 7.15 -8.15
C GLU A 209 16.10 8.20 -8.27
N ILE A 210 16.19 9.19 -7.39
CA ILE A 210 15.24 10.29 -7.28
C ILE A 210 16.01 11.59 -7.54
N HIS A 211 15.47 12.41 -8.42
CA HIS A 211 16.08 13.65 -8.86
C HIS A 211 15.20 14.83 -8.46
N GLU A 212 15.85 15.93 -8.11
CA GLU A 212 15.19 17.21 -7.83
C GLU A 212 14.77 17.89 -9.14
N CYS A 213 13.65 18.60 -9.10
CA CYS A 213 13.10 19.36 -10.22
C CYS A 213 13.63 20.80 -10.19
N ASP A 214 14.16 21.31 -11.31
CA ASP A 214 14.69 22.68 -11.39
C ASP A 214 13.58 23.75 -11.47
N ALA A 215 12.36 23.36 -11.87
CA ALA A 215 11.18 24.21 -11.92
C ALA A 215 10.07 23.64 -11.02
N SER A 216 9.94 24.22 -9.83
CA SER A 216 9.16 23.64 -8.74
C SER A 216 7.66 23.55 -9.00
N ASP A 217 7.14 24.56 -9.67
CA ASP A 217 5.71 24.81 -9.73
C ASP A 217 4.97 23.83 -10.65
N HIS A 218 5.70 23.04 -11.44
CA HIS A 218 5.14 22.16 -12.47
C HIS A 218 5.27 20.66 -12.17
N CYS A 219 5.93 20.30 -11.07
CA CYS A 219 6.14 18.92 -10.62
C CYS A 219 5.29 18.62 -9.39
N SER A 220 4.08 18.11 -9.59
CA SER A 220 3.12 17.85 -8.51
C SER A 220 3.51 16.68 -7.58
N GLY A 221 4.53 15.88 -7.92
CA GLY A 221 4.94 14.70 -7.17
C GLY A 221 3.89 13.58 -7.19
N SER A 222 4.17 12.42 -6.58
CA SER A 222 3.19 11.30 -6.55
C SER A 222 2.24 11.35 -5.36
N GLY A 223 2.42 12.29 -4.43
CA GLY A 223 1.73 12.28 -3.14
C GLY A 223 2.24 11.16 -2.22
N GLY A 224 2.00 11.29 -0.91
CA GLY A 224 2.59 10.44 0.12
C GLY A 224 2.20 8.95 0.07
N SER A 225 2.72 8.15 1.00
CA SER A 225 2.66 6.68 0.97
C SER A 225 1.25 6.04 1.14
N THR A 226 0.22 6.84 1.44
CA THR A 226 -1.21 6.43 1.45
C THR A 226 -1.92 6.69 0.12
N GLU A 227 -1.34 7.53 -0.74
CA GLU A 227 -1.81 7.69 -2.11
C GLU A 227 -1.09 6.62 -2.94
N THR A 228 -1.81 5.54 -3.26
CA THR A 228 -1.31 4.48 -4.14
C THR A 228 -0.69 5.13 -5.35
N SER A 229 0.58 4.80 -5.63
CA SER A 229 1.40 5.34 -6.73
C SER A 229 0.56 5.76 -7.92
N ARG A 230 0.19 7.03 -7.90
CA ARG A 230 -0.35 7.72 -9.05
C ARG A 230 0.82 8.60 -9.48
N ARG A 231 1.55 8.33 -10.54
CA ARG A 231 1.17 7.84 -11.86
C ARG A 231 2.44 8.10 -12.74
N ARG A 232 2.35 7.82 -14.04
CA ARG A 232 3.44 7.53 -15.01
C ARG A 232 4.34 8.72 -15.41
N LEU A 233 5.54 8.41 -15.91
CA LEU A 233 6.01 8.85 -17.23
C LEU A 233 5.67 7.70 -18.19
N ALA A 234 4.72 7.89 -19.11
CA ALA A 234 4.47 6.86 -20.11
C ALA A 234 5.68 6.84 -21.05
N ALA A 235 6.34 5.68 -21.20
CA ALA A 235 7.35 5.46 -22.24
C ALA A 235 6.81 5.67 -23.67
N SER A 236 5.50 5.91 -23.81
CA SER A 236 4.78 6.18 -25.04
C SER A 236 3.76 7.32 -24.84
N GLY A 237 4.21 8.58 -24.97
CA GLY A 237 3.39 9.72 -25.43
C GLY A 237 2.02 9.96 -24.80
N GLY A 238 1.82 9.64 -23.51
CA GLY A 238 0.54 9.84 -22.84
C GLY A 238 0.75 10.43 -21.44
N ALA A 239 0.11 11.57 -21.19
CA ALA A 239 0.18 12.32 -19.93
C ALA A 239 0.01 11.41 -18.71
N GLY A 240 1.11 11.26 -17.95
CA GLY A 240 1.08 10.78 -16.59
C GLY A 240 1.46 11.97 -15.66
N PRO A 241 0.77 12.18 -14.55
CA PRO A 241 0.80 13.35 -13.69
C PRO A 241 1.71 13.15 -12.47
N GLY A 242 3.01 13.15 -12.75
CA GLY A 242 3.94 13.87 -11.88
C GLY A 242 4.10 15.33 -12.32
N CYS A 243 3.56 15.69 -13.49
CA CYS A 243 3.68 17.00 -14.10
C CYS A 243 2.30 17.69 -14.22
N ASP A 244 2.31 19.02 -14.20
CA ASP A 244 1.14 19.84 -14.53
C ASP A 244 0.56 19.49 -15.92
N LEU A 245 -0.74 19.71 -16.07
CA LEU A 245 -1.46 19.56 -17.35
C LEU A 245 -0.76 20.42 -18.43
N GLY A 246 -0.13 19.77 -19.41
CA GLY A 246 0.60 20.47 -20.48
C GLY A 246 2.12 20.22 -20.50
N HIS A 247 2.65 19.49 -19.52
CA HIS A 247 4.08 19.24 -19.37
C HIS A 247 4.40 17.74 -19.37
N THR A 248 5.49 17.35 -20.04
CA THR A 248 6.04 15.99 -20.14
C THR A 248 7.57 16.01 -20.04
N GLY A 249 8.22 14.85 -19.90
CA GLY A 249 9.68 14.74 -19.83
C GLY A 249 10.26 14.62 -18.41
N PRO A 250 11.57 14.34 -18.30
CA PRO A 250 12.25 14.05 -17.02
C PRO A 250 12.22 15.24 -16.05
N LEU A 251 12.13 16.49 -16.52
CA LEU A 251 12.12 17.67 -15.64
C LEU A 251 10.74 18.32 -15.47
N CYS A 252 9.66 17.70 -16.00
CA CYS A 252 8.36 18.36 -16.25
C CYS A 252 8.47 19.74 -16.91
N GLU A 253 9.60 20.00 -17.58
CA GLU A 253 9.88 21.26 -18.26
C GLU A 253 9.43 21.17 -19.73
N TRP A 254 9.28 19.97 -20.30
CA TRP A 254 9.07 19.82 -21.74
C TRP A 254 7.59 19.84 -22.13
N CYS A 255 7.28 20.42 -23.28
CA CYS A 255 5.93 20.64 -23.76
C CYS A 255 5.28 19.35 -24.26
N VAL A 256 3.94 19.27 -24.28
CA VAL A 256 3.20 18.09 -24.80
C VAL A 256 3.42 17.88 -26.30
N SER A 257 3.59 18.98 -27.04
CA SER A 257 3.69 18.97 -28.49
C SER A 257 5.15 19.00 -28.93
N ASP A 258 5.51 18.12 -29.87
CA ASP A 258 6.82 18.16 -30.57
C ASP A 258 7.02 19.49 -31.32
N GLU A 259 5.94 20.25 -31.55
CA GLU A 259 5.95 21.56 -32.19
C GLU A 259 6.14 22.72 -31.19
N GLN A 260 6.35 22.43 -29.91
CA GLN A 260 6.49 23.42 -28.85
C GLN A 260 7.78 23.21 -28.05
N TYR A 261 8.38 24.31 -27.59
CA TYR A 261 9.57 24.29 -26.74
C TYR A 261 9.34 25.12 -25.48
N PHE A 262 10.04 24.77 -24.41
CA PHE A 262 9.96 25.53 -23.16
C PHE A 262 10.72 26.85 -23.28
N SER A 263 10.01 27.96 -23.09
CA SER A 263 10.59 29.30 -23.08
C SER A 263 10.65 29.84 -21.65
N ARG A 264 11.87 29.97 -21.12
CA ARG A 264 12.12 30.57 -19.79
C ARG A 264 11.68 32.04 -19.73
N ALA A 265 11.61 32.73 -20.87
CA ALA A 265 11.14 34.11 -20.96
C ALA A 265 9.62 34.22 -20.82
N GLU A 266 8.87 33.26 -21.35
CA GLU A 266 7.42 33.25 -21.34
C GLU A 266 6.83 32.43 -20.17
N ARG A 267 7.70 31.75 -19.40
CA ARG A 267 7.34 30.84 -18.29
C ARG A 267 6.30 29.80 -18.75
N GLY A 268 6.56 29.18 -19.90
CA GLY A 268 5.65 28.20 -20.48
C GLY A 268 6.12 27.67 -21.83
N CYS A 269 5.22 26.89 -22.45
CA CYS A 269 5.42 26.30 -23.77
C CYS A 269 5.13 27.30 -24.88
N ALA A 270 6.13 27.56 -25.71
CA ALA A 270 6.04 28.42 -26.89
C ALA A 270 6.06 27.57 -28.15
N ASP A 271 5.28 27.96 -29.16
CA ASP A 271 5.31 27.29 -30.47
C ASP A 271 6.68 27.48 -31.14
N CYS A 272 7.20 26.38 -31.70
CA CYS A 272 8.35 26.44 -32.59
C CYS A 272 8.05 27.43 -33.72
N PRO A 273 9.00 28.30 -34.09
CA PRO A 273 8.79 29.28 -35.16
C PRO A 273 8.50 28.55 -36.47
N THR A 274 7.22 28.47 -36.84
CA THR A 274 6.80 27.84 -38.07
C THR A 274 7.35 28.60 -39.27
N ALA A 275 7.55 27.89 -40.37
CA ALA A 275 8.17 28.42 -41.59
C ALA A 275 7.42 29.62 -42.23
N GLY A 276 6.27 30.04 -41.69
CA GLY A 276 5.57 31.26 -42.09
C GLY A 276 6.40 32.54 -41.96
N ARG A 277 7.37 32.60 -41.04
CA ARG A 277 8.32 33.73 -40.98
C ARG A 277 9.24 33.79 -42.21
N PHE A 278 9.54 32.66 -42.86
CA PHE A 278 10.24 32.65 -44.15
C PHE A 278 9.35 33.15 -45.31
N GLY A 279 8.03 33.01 -45.19
CA GLY A 279 7.07 33.57 -46.16
C GLY A 279 7.09 35.10 -46.21
N ILE A 280 7.26 35.76 -45.06
CA ILE A 280 7.41 37.22 -44.99
C ILE A 280 8.70 37.68 -45.68
N LEU A 281 9.82 36.98 -45.42
CA LEU A 281 11.10 37.26 -46.09
C LEU A 281 11.02 37.02 -47.61
N ALA A 282 10.39 35.93 -48.05
CA ALA A 282 10.16 35.67 -49.47
C ALA A 282 9.29 36.76 -50.12
N GLY A 283 8.24 37.22 -49.43
CA GLY A 283 7.39 38.32 -49.89
C GLY A 283 8.16 39.64 -50.06
N VAL A 284 9.02 39.99 -49.11
CA VAL A 284 9.88 41.20 -49.19
C VAL A 284 10.87 41.09 -50.34
N VAL A 285 11.49 39.92 -50.56
CA VAL A 285 12.41 39.70 -51.68
C VAL A 285 11.69 39.84 -53.03
N VAL A 286 10.49 39.28 -53.18
CA VAL A 286 9.69 39.45 -54.41
C VAL A 286 9.31 40.92 -54.61
N ALA A 287 8.90 41.64 -53.57
CA ALA A 287 8.57 43.06 -53.66
C ALA A 287 9.79 43.91 -54.08
N LEU A 288 10.97 43.64 -53.53
CA LEU A 288 12.22 44.29 -53.92
C LEU A 288 12.63 43.94 -55.37
N ALA A 289 12.44 42.70 -55.80
CA ALA A 289 12.70 42.29 -57.18
C ALA A 289 11.76 42.97 -58.18
N VAL A 290 10.46 43.09 -57.85
CA VAL A 290 9.46 43.76 -58.69
C VAL A 290 9.73 45.25 -58.77
N THR A 291 10.00 45.91 -57.64
CA THR A 291 10.35 47.35 -57.62
C THR A 291 11.66 47.62 -58.35
N GLY A 292 12.67 46.76 -58.18
CA GLY A 292 13.91 46.80 -58.95
C GLY A 292 13.71 46.61 -60.45
N LEU A 293 12.83 45.69 -60.88
CA LEU A 293 12.50 45.48 -62.29
C LEU A 293 11.76 46.68 -62.90
N LEU A 294 10.85 47.30 -62.14
CA LEU A 294 10.13 48.51 -62.56
C LEU A 294 11.09 49.70 -62.69
N LEU A 295 11.98 49.91 -61.72
CA LEU A 295 13.04 50.92 -61.79
C LEU A 295 13.98 50.66 -62.96
N TYR A 296 14.39 49.42 -63.16
CA TYR A 296 15.23 49.02 -64.30
C TYR A 296 14.55 49.32 -65.64
N ARG A 297 13.25 49.03 -65.79
CA ARG A 297 12.51 49.35 -67.03
C ARG A 297 12.30 50.85 -67.22
N ALA A 298 12.14 51.61 -66.15
CA ALA A 298 12.05 53.07 -66.20
C ALA A 298 13.39 53.70 -66.62
N LEU A 299 14.50 53.21 -66.07
CA LEU A 299 15.83 53.71 -66.33
C LEU A 299 16.41 53.22 -67.66
N ALA A 300 16.05 52.03 -68.13
CA ALA A 300 16.44 51.50 -69.45
C ALA A 300 15.82 52.25 -70.63
N ARG A 301 14.80 53.09 -70.39
CA ARG A 301 14.27 54.03 -71.40
C ARG A 301 15.05 55.35 -71.48
N ALA A 302 15.96 55.61 -70.55
CA ALA A 302 16.80 56.79 -70.57
C ALA A 302 18.08 56.52 -71.37
N GLU A 303 18.41 57.37 -72.35
CA GLU A 303 19.59 57.26 -73.23
C GLU A 303 20.95 57.31 -72.49
N ALA A 304 20.95 57.49 -71.16
CA ALA A 304 22.13 57.43 -70.30
C ALA A 304 22.42 56.02 -69.74
N TRP A 305 21.53 55.05 -69.92
CA TRP A 305 21.61 53.72 -69.29
C TRP A 305 22.77 52.87 -69.82
N ASP A 306 23.11 52.97 -71.10
CA ASP A 306 24.18 52.18 -71.71
C ASP A 306 25.56 52.49 -71.12
N ARG A 307 25.81 53.75 -70.73
CA ARG A 307 27.06 54.17 -70.09
C ARG A 307 27.17 53.70 -68.64
N PHE A 308 26.05 53.57 -67.94
CA PHE A 308 26.01 53.08 -66.56
C PHE A 308 26.18 51.55 -66.52
N ARG A 309 25.56 50.84 -67.46
CA ARG A 309 25.69 49.38 -67.62
C ARG A 309 27.13 48.93 -67.84
N ALA A 310 27.84 49.60 -68.76
CA ALA A 310 29.24 49.30 -69.04
C ALA A 310 30.16 49.47 -67.81
N ARG A 311 29.80 50.34 -66.85
CA ARG A 311 30.55 50.49 -65.59
C ARG A 311 30.20 49.42 -64.57
N LEU A 312 28.95 48.96 -64.52
CA LEU A 312 28.50 47.91 -63.61
C LEU A 312 29.08 46.53 -63.98
N ASP A 313 29.13 46.20 -65.27
CA ASP A 313 29.71 44.92 -65.73
C ASP A 313 31.22 44.81 -65.39
N ILE A 314 31.94 45.94 -65.43
CA ILE A 314 33.35 46.00 -65.02
C ILE A 314 33.49 45.72 -63.51
N VAL A 315 32.61 46.29 -62.68
CA VAL A 315 32.61 46.08 -61.21
C VAL A 315 32.21 44.66 -60.84
N GLU A 316 31.26 44.06 -61.56
CA GLU A 316 30.83 42.67 -61.35
C GLU A 316 31.97 41.68 -61.65
N SER A 317 32.74 41.91 -62.71
CA SER A 317 33.89 41.08 -63.08
C SER A 317 35.04 41.11 -62.04
N GLN A 318 35.17 42.20 -61.27
CA GLN A 318 36.25 42.35 -60.29
C GLN A 318 35.89 41.91 -58.87
N VAL A 319 34.62 42.00 -58.47
CA VAL A 319 34.25 41.84 -57.04
C VAL A 319 33.62 40.49 -56.71
N GLY A 320 33.14 39.73 -57.71
CA GLY A 320 32.60 38.38 -57.49
C GLY A 320 31.51 38.37 -56.42
N PHE A 321 30.46 39.17 -56.64
CA PHE A 321 29.41 39.42 -55.63
C PHE A 321 28.60 38.17 -55.29
N GLN A 322 28.44 37.23 -56.22
CA GLN A 322 27.60 36.06 -56.05
C GLN A 322 28.06 35.11 -54.92
N PRO A 323 29.34 34.67 -54.84
CA PRO A 323 29.80 33.85 -53.72
C PRO A 323 29.82 34.60 -52.39
N LYS A 324 30.14 35.90 -52.39
CA LYS A 324 30.20 36.71 -51.16
C LYS A 324 28.81 36.98 -50.57
N PHE A 325 27.81 37.26 -51.41
CA PHE A 325 26.44 37.44 -50.96
C PHE A 325 25.86 36.14 -50.40
N LYS A 326 26.16 34.99 -51.04
CA LYS A 326 25.74 33.67 -50.53
C LYS A 326 26.32 33.40 -49.13
N ILE A 327 27.59 33.73 -48.89
CA ILE A 327 28.22 33.60 -47.57
C ILE A 327 27.52 34.49 -46.53
N VAL A 328 27.22 35.75 -46.86
CA VAL A 328 26.56 36.70 -45.94
C VAL A 328 25.13 36.24 -45.61
N VAL A 329 24.37 35.77 -46.61
CA VAL A 329 23.00 35.25 -46.39
C VAL A 329 23.03 33.98 -45.56
N SER A 330 23.96 33.05 -45.84
CA SER A 330 24.12 31.84 -45.03
C SER A 330 24.56 32.17 -43.60
N PHE A 331 25.46 33.13 -43.40
CA PHE A 331 25.88 33.56 -42.07
C PHE A 331 24.72 34.23 -41.31
N TYR A 332 23.93 35.06 -41.99
CA TYR A 332 22.73 35.67 -41.42
C TYR A 332 21.66 34.62 -41.05
N GLN A 333 21.44 33.62 -41.92
CA GLN A 333 20.53 32.51 -41.62
C GLN A 333 20.97 31.77 -40.36
N VAL A 334 22.25 31.41 -40.26
CA VAL A 334 22.82 30.69 -39.12
C VAL A 334 22.71 31.52 -37.83
N VAL A 335 23.06 32.81 -37.86
CA VAL A 335 22.95 33.70 -36.69
C VAL A 335 21.50 33.91 -36.26
N ALA A 336 20.58 34.07 -37.21
CA ALA A 336 19.15 34.23 -36.93
C ALA A 336 18.50 32.95 -36.37
N THR A 337 19.06 31.76 -36.68
CA THR A 337 18.59 30.45 -36.20
C THR A 337 19.36 29.89 -35.00
N LEU A 338 20.48 30.50 -34.58
CA LEU A 338 21.27 30.03 -33.43
C LEU A 338 20.70 30.50 -32.09
N GLY A 339 20.21 31.73 -32.00
CA GLY A 339 19.57 32.27 -30.79
C GLY A 339 18.38 31.45 -30.23
N PRO A 340 17.55 30.77 -31.05
CA PRO A 340 16.43 29.96 -30.57
C PRO A 340 16.80 28.56 -30.06
N VAL A 341 17.91 27.95 -30.49
CA VAL A 341 18.11 26.49 -30.34
C VAL A 341 19.06 26.13 -29.20
N TYR A 342 19.96 27.04 -28.82
CA TYR A 342 20.89 26.81 -27.73
C TYR A 342 20.90 28.01 -26.80
N GLY A 343 20.17 27.91 -25.69
CA GLY A 343 20.28 28.79 -24.54
C GLY A 343 21.61 28.63 -23.81
N VAL A 344 22.73 28.65 -24.52
CA VAL A 344 24.07 28.60 -23.93
C VAL A 344 24.44 30.03 -23.53
N ARG A 345 24.39 30.31 -22.22
CA ARG A 345 25.09 31.47 -21.66
C ARG A 345 26.59 31.22 -21.77
N LEU A 346 27.27 31.98 -22.62
CA LEU A 346 28.70 32.19 -22.44
C LEU A 346 28.84 33.25 -21.35
N HIS A 347 29.37 32.83 -20.20
CA HIS A 347 29.74 33.70 -19.10
C HIS A 347 30.85 34.66 -19.56
N GLU A 348 30.63 35.96 -19.38
CA GLU A 348 31.70 36.93 -19.13
C GLU A 348 31.91 37.06 -17.61
#